data_AF-A0A1Y1MTV5-F1
#
_entry.id   AF-A0A1Y1MTV5-F1
#
_cell.length_a   1.000
_cell.length_b   1.000
_cell.length_c   1.000
_cell.angle_alpha   90.00
_cell.angle_beta   90.00
_cell.angle_gamma   90.00
#
_symmetry.space_group_name_H-M   'P 1'
#
loop_
_entity.id
_entity.type
_entity.pdbx_description
1 polymer ?
#
loop_
_entity_poly.entity_id
_entity_poly.type
_entity_poly.pdbx_seq_one_letter_code
_entity_poly.pdbx_strand_id
1 'polypeptide(L)'
;MKFVLIFASFFVFAVCQKEEAKIFKRLIPADVLRDFPGMCFASTKCATVDPGKSWELTPFCGRSTCVQSKEKSNVLLELVEDCGPLPIANPKCKLDEEKTNKTAEFPNCCPVFTCEPGAVLEYPDIATVEPVKEDVTPKPKA
;
A
#
# COMPACT_ATOMS: atom_id res chain seq x y z
N MET A 1 -33.58 19.17 52.66
CA MET A 1 -33.17 19.68 51.33
C MET A 1 -31.74 19.23 51.05
N LYS A 2 -31.54 18.36 50.04
CA LYS A 2 -30.42 18.36 49.08
C LYS A 2 -30.40 17.02 48.32
N PHE A 3 -31.15 16.99 47.22
CA PHE A 3 -31.01 15.97 46.18
C PHE A 3 -29.83 16.39 45.29
N VAL A 4 -28.74 15.62 45.31
CA VAL A 4 -27.60 15.81 44.41
C VAL A 4 -27.84 14.91 43.20
N LEU A 5 -28.36 15.50 42.12
CA LEU A 5 -28.52 14.84 40.82
C LEU A 5 -27.16 14.84 40.11
N ILE A 6 -26.47 13.70 40.13
CA ILE A 6 -25.25 13.46 39.35
C ILE A 6 -25.68 13.09 37.93
N PHE A 7 -25.68 14.05 37.01
CA PHE A 7 -25.84 13.82 35.58
C PHE A 7 -24.55 13.17 35.04
N ALA A 8 -24.57 11.84 34.85
CA ALA A 8 -23.53 11.12 34.14
C ALA A 8 -23.61 11.45 32.64
N SER A 9 -22.78 12.40 32.20
CA SER A 9 -22.55 12.69 30.78
C SER A 9 -21.86 11.50 30.12
N PHE A 10 -22.62 10.69 29.37
CA PHE A 10 -22.09 9.73 28.42
C PHE A 10 -21.54 10.50 27.21
N PHE A 11 -20.23 10.79 27.22
CA PHE A 11 -19.52 11.19 26.00
C PHE A 11 -19.46 10.00 25.05
N VAL A 12 -20.33 9.99 24.05
CA VAL A 12 -20.26 9.06 22.92
C VAL A 12 -19.06 9.48 22.07
N PHE A 13 -17.90 8.84 22.29
CA PHE A 13 -16.77 8.94 21.39
C PHE A 13 -17.12 8.20 20.11
N ALA A 14 -17.48 8.95 19.06
CA ALA A 14 -17.54 8.44 17.70
C ALA A 14 -16.12 8.09 17.24
N VAL A 15 -15.76 6.81 17.30
CA VAL A 15 -14.53 6.29 16.72
C VAL A 15 -14.73 6.22 15.21
N CYS A 16 -14.17 7.17 14.47
CA CYS A 16 -14.00 7.03 13.02
C CYS A 16 -12.94 5.94 12.76
N GLN A 17 -13.37 4.69 12.54
CA GLN A 17 -12.50 3.69 11.94
C GLN A 17 -12.33 4.03 10.46
N LYS A 18 -11.25 4.72 10.13
CA LYS A 18 -10.76 4.81 8.76
C LYS A 18 -10.17 3.43 8.45
N GLU A 19 -10.87 2.61 7.65
CA GLU A 19 -10.23 1.45 7.02
C GLU A 19 -9.07 2.00 6.17
N GLU A 20 -7.84 1.78 6.63
CA GLU A 20 -6.66 2.10 5.84
C GLU A 20 -6.64 1.21 4.60
N ALA A 21 -6.54 1.83 3.42
CA ALA A 21 -6.46 1.11 2.16
C ALA A 21 -5.28 0.13 2.21
N LYS A 22 -5.55 -1.15 2.02
CA LYS A 22 -4.55 -2.21 2.13
C LYS A 22 -3.51 -2.05 1.02
N ILE A 23 -2.27 -1.76 1.40
CA ILE A 23 -1.15 -1.69 0.48
C ILE A 23 -0.60 -3.07 0.20
N PHE A 24 -0.47 -3.41 -1.07
CA PHE A 24 0.14 -4.65 -1.51
C PHE A 24 1.63 -4.43 -1.78
N LYS A 25 2.47 -5.32 -1.23
CA LYS A 25 3.93 -5.25 -1.37
C LYS A 25 4.42 -6.52 -2.05
N ARG A 26 5.31 -6.38 -3.04
CA ARG A 26 5.97 -7.52 -3.70
C ARG A 26 7.39 -7.17 -4.13
N LEU A 27 8.28 -8.16 -4.07
CA LEU A 27 9.61 -8.06 -4.66
C LEU A 27 9.59 -8.72 -6.04
N ILE A 28 10.08 -8.00 -7.05
CA ILE A 28 10.32 -8.53 -8.37
C ILE A 28 11.81 -8.37 -8.72
N PRO A 29 12.37 -9.17 -9.64
CA PRO A 29 13.68 -8.86 -10.20
C PRO A 29 13.67 -7.45 -10.79
N ALA A 30 14.66 -6.62 -10.45
CA ALA A 30 14.76 -5.31 -11.06
C ALA A 30 15.19 -5.43 -12.52
N ASP A 31 14.64 -4.59 -13.38
CA ASP A 31 15.24 -4.35 -14.69
C ASP A 31 16.57 -3.64 -14.50
N VAL A 32 17.61 -4.10 -15.19
CA VAL A 32 18.96 -3.54 -15.09
C VAL A 32 19.49 -3.34 -16.51
N LEU A 33 20.01 -2.14 -16.77
CA LEU A 33 20.63 -1.84 -18.06
C LEU A 33 22.07 -2.34 -18.09
N ARG A 34 22.52 -2.80 -19.26
CA ARG A 34 23.89 -3.29 -19.48
C ARG A 34 24.95 -2.27 -19.06
N ASP A 35 24.70 -0.99 -19.34
CA ASP A 35 25.64 0.09 -19.06
C ASP A 35 25.64 0.52 -17.58
N PHE A 36 24.60 0.10 -16.82
CA PHE A 36 24.38 0.49 -15.44
C PHE A 36 24.02 -0.72 -14.56
N PRO A 37 24.92 -1.72 -14.42
CA PRO A 37 24.62 -2.98 -13.73
C PRO A 37 24.33 -2.85 -12.22
N GLY A 38 24.69 -1.72 -11.62
CA GLY A 38 24.48 -1.41 -10.20
C GLY A 38 23.25 -0.57 -9.89
N MET A 39 22.41 -0.28 -10.88
CA MET A 39 21.20 0.54 -10.71
C MET A 39 19.96 -0.18 -11.26
N CYS A 40 18.82 0.04 -10.63
CA CYS A 40 17.54 -0.40 -11.17
C CYS A 40 17.11 0.52 -12.32
N PHE A 41 16.39 0.01 -13.30
CA PHE A 41 15.80 0.80 -14.38
C PHE A 41 14.31 1.01 -14.13
N ALA A 42 13.91 2.25 -13.89
CA ALA A 42 12.53 2.65 -13.72
C ALA A 42 11.87 2.89 -15.09
N SER A 43 11.18 1.87 -15.62
CA SER A 43 10.53 1.94 -16.94
C SER A 43 9.52 3.08 -17.06
N THR A 44 8.75 3.37 -16.00
CA THR A 44 7.77 4.47 -15.96
C THR A 44 8.42 5.86 -16.04
N LYS A 45 9.69 5.99 -15.64
CA LYS A 45 10.46 7.24 -15.69
C LYS A 45 11.48 7.30 -16.83
N CYS A 46 11.73 6.17 -17.50
CA CYS A 46 12.83 6.01 -18.45
C CYS A 46 14.17 6.48 -17.86
N ALA A 47 14.46 6.07 -16.62
CA ALA A 47 15.64 6.52 -15.89
C ALA A 47 16.19 5.40 -14.98
N THR A 48 17.49 5.46 -14.67
CA THR A 48 18.11 4.59 -13.68
C THR A 48 17.95 5.15 -12.27
N VAL A 49 17.84 4.26 -11.28
CA VAL A 49 17.60 4.58 -9.88
C VAL A 49 18.59 3.81 -9.00
N ASP A 50 19.28 4.52 -8.11
CA ASP A 50 20.22 3.93 -7.18
C ASP A 50 19.54 3.01 -6.15
N PRO A 51 20.23 1.96 -5.66
CA PRO A 51 19.76 1.17 -4.55
C PRO A 51 19.38 2.03 -3.32
N GLY A 52 18.24 1.72 -2.72
CA GLY A 52 17.64 2.44 -1.59
C GLY A 52 16.81 3.67 -2.00
N LYS A 53 16.70 3.99 -3.28
CA LYS A 53 15.85 5.09 -3.78
C LYS A 53 14.52 4.57 -4.32
N SER A 54 13.49 5.40 -4.18
CA SER A 54 12.13 5.09 -4.60
C SER A 54 11.65 6.02 -5.71
N TRP A 55 10.68 5.57 -6.48
CA TRP A 55 10.01 6.35 -7.52
C TRP A 55 8.52 6.02 -7.61
N GLU A 56 7.72 7.01 -7.97
CA GLU A 56 6.31 6.83 -8.31
C GLU A 56 6.14 6.07 -9.64
N LEU A 57 5.12 5.22 -9.70
CA LEU A 57 4.77 4.41 -10.85
C LEU A 57 3.78 5.09 -11.82
N THR A 58 3.53 6.40 -11.65
CA THR A 58 2.67 7.20 -12.52
C THR A 58 2.91 6.87 -14.00
N PRO A 59 1.86 6.54 -14.78
CA PRO A 59 0.43 6.75 -14.51
C PRO A 59 -0.26 5.68 -13.65
N PHE A 60 0.46 4.66 -13.16
CA PHE A 60 -0.10 3.67 -12.23
C PHE A 60 -0.04 4.17 -10.79
N CYS A 61 -1.01 3.79 -9.97
CA CYS A 61 -1.03 4.13 -8.54
C CYS A 61 -0.17 3.13 -7.76
N GLY A 62 1.08 3.52 -7.52
CA GLY A 62 2.05 2.71 -6.80
C GLY A 62 3.40 3.40 -6.71
N ARG A 63 4.27 2.83 -5.89
CA ARG A 63 5.64 3.26 -5.70
C ARG A 63 6.56 2.06 -5.76
N SER A 64 7.69 2.23 -6.45
CA SER A 64 8.75 1.24 -6.48
C SER A 64 9.97 1.72 -5.74
N THR A 65 10.75 0.77 -5.21
CA THR A 65 12.04 1.03 -4.54
C THR A 65 13.09 0.06 -5.06
N CYS A 66 14.25 0.58 -5.45
CA CYS A 66 15.38 -0.24 -5.85
C CYS A 66 16.01 -0.84 -4.59
N VAL A 67 16.10 -2.16 -4.48
CA VAL A 67 16.67 -2.83 -3.31
C VAL A 67 17.74 -3.84 -3.70
N GLN A 68 18.79 -3.91 -2.90
CA GLN A 68 19.79 -4.97 -3.04
C GLN A 68 19.23 -6.28 -2.48
N SER A 69 19.36 -7.38 -3.22
CA SER A 69 19.00 -8.69 -2.68
C SER A 69 19.86 -9.03 -1.46
N LYS A 70 19.19 -9.44 -0.37
CA LYS A 70 19.86 -9.93 0.85
C LYS A 70 20.59 -11.26 0.62
N GLU A 71 20.15 -12.04 -0.38
CA GLU A 71 20.70 -13.37 -0.66
C GLU A 71 21.84 -13.33 -1.67
N LYS A 72 21.76 -12.45 -2.68
CA LYS A 72 22.71 -12.35 -3.78
C LYS A 72 23.17 -10.91 -3.95
N SER A 73 24.40 -10.61 -3.55
CA SER A 73 24.97 -9.25 -3.57
C SER A 73 25.04 -8.59 -4.95
N ASN A 74 24.92 -9.37 -6.03
CA ASN A 74 24.95 -8.87 -7.41
C ASN A 74 23.56 -8.84 -8.07
N VAL A 75 22.49 -9.09 -7.31
CA VAL A 75 21.11 -9.09 -7.81
C VAL A 75 20.35 -7.92 -7.20
N LEU A 76 19.84 -7.04 -8.05
CA LEU A 76 18.91 -5.99 -7.67
C LEU A 76 17.48 -6.49 -7.79
N LEU A 77 16.65 -6.06 -6.86
CA LEU A 77 15.22 -6.30 -6.84
C LEU A 77 14.50 -4.95 -6.84
N GLU A 78 13.26 -4.95 -7.28
CA GLU A 78 12.34 -3.83 -7.17
C GLU A 78 11.25 -4.20 -6.17
N LEU A 79 11.17 -3.46 -5.07
CA LEU A 79 10.06 -3.52 -4.13
C LEU A 79 8.94 -2.66 -4.68
N VAL A 80 7.89 -3.30 -5.18
CA VAL A 80 6.68 -2.65 -5.69
C VAL A 80 5.65 -2.60 -4.58
N GLU A 81 5.18 -1.40 -4.28
CA GLU A 81 4.06 -1.11 -3.39
C GLU A 81 2.93 -0.52 -4.22
N ASP A 82 1.79 -1.22 -4.32
CA ASP A 82 0.65 -0.81 -5.13
C ASP A 82 -0.68 -1.07 -4.39
N CYS A 83 -1.79 -0.72 -5.02
CA CYS A 83 -3.13 -0.90 -4.45
C CYS A 83 -3.62 -2.36 -4.43
N GLY A 84 -2.82 -3.30 -4.95
CA GLY A 84 -3.19 -4.70 -5.08
C GLY A 84 -4.21 -5.00 -6.18
N PRO A 85 -4.74 -6.23 -6.22
CA PRO A 85 -5.74 -6.62 -7.20
C PRO A 85 -7.04 -5.84 -7.01
N LEU A 86 -7.73 -5.57 -8.10
CA LEU A 86 -9.10 -5.09 -8.02
C LEU A 86 -10.01 -6.20 -7.47
N PRO A 87 -11.04 -5.84 -6.69
CA PRO A 87 -11.99 -6.81 -6.19
C PRO A 87 -12.76 -7.46 -7.34
N ILE A 88 -13.24 -8.68 -7.10
CA ILE A 88 -14.16 -9.39 -7.99
C ILE A 88 -15.43 -8.55 -8.11
N ALA A 89 -15.93 -8.41 -9.34
CA ALA A 89 -17.10 -7.58 -9.62
C ALA A 89 -18.30 -7.99 -8.76
N ASN A 90 -18.75 -7.07 -7.89
CA ASN A 90 -19.89 -7.27 -7.02
C ASN A 90 -20.92 -6.16 -7.31
N PRO A 91 -22.16 -6.47 -7.73
CA PRO A 91 -23.16 -5.44 -8.06
C PRO A 91 -23.55 -4.56 -6.86
N LYS A 92 -23.29 -5.03 -5.63
CA LYS A 92 -23.58 -4.31 -4.38
C LYS A 92 -22.44 -3.42 -3.90
N CYS A 93 -21.29 -3.44 -4.59
CA CYS A 93 -20.14 -2.60 -4.27
C CYS A 93 -19.68 -1.86 -5.51
N LYS A 94 -19.59 -0.53 -5.43
CA LYS A 94 -19.21 0.32 -6.57
C LYS A 94 -17.98 1.14 -6.22
N LEU A 95 -17.18 1.45 -7.24
CA LEU A 95 -16.11 2.43 -7.09
C LEU A 95 -16.73 3.76 -6.71
N ASP A 96 -16.22 4.36 -5.64
CA ASP A 96 -16.62 5.67 -5.17
C ASP A 96 -15.76 6.73 -5.89
N GLU A 97 -16.31 7.29 -6.97
CA GLU A 97 -15.60 8.28 -7.80
C GLU A 97 -15.36 9.61 -7.07
N GLU A 98 -16.18 9.95 -6.06
CA GLU A 98 -16.01 11.16 -5.26
C GLU A 98 -14.85 11.01 -4.27
N LYS A 99 -14.66 9.81 -3.72
CA LYS A 99 -13.56 9.51 -2.78
C LYS A 99 -12.27 9.07 -3.48
N THR A 100 -12.36 8.56 -4.70
CA THR A 100 -11.19 8.05 -5.43
C THR A 100 -10.53 9.17 -6.24
N ASN A 101 -9.38 9.66 -5.78
CA ASN A 101 -8.60 10.64 -6.53
C ASN A 101 -7.43 9.99 -7.28
N LYS A 102 -7.67 9.57 -8.52
CA LYS A 102 -6.67 8.87 -9.36
C LYS A 102 -5.40 9.69 -9.68
N THR A 103 -5.42 11.01 -9.50
CA THR A 103 -4.25 11.88 -9.76
C THR A 103 -3.44 12.20 -8.51
N ALA A 104 -3.89 11.76 -7.34
CA ALA A 104 -3.15 11.91 -6.10
C ALA A 104 -1.86 11.06 -6.11
N GLU A 105 -0.92 11.40 -5.23
CA GLU A 105 0.27 10.57 -5.01
C GLU A 105 -0.11 9.28 -4.26
N PHE A 106 0.61 8.20 -4.53
CA PHE A 106 0.44 6.95 -3.81
C PHE A 106 0.72 7.17 -2.30
N PRO A 107 -0.09 6.62 -1.38
CA PRO A 107 -1.18 5.65 -1.57
C PRO A 107 -2.57 6.27 -1.82
N ASN A 108 -2.69 7.59 -1.89
CA ASN A 108 -3.98 8.27 -1.93
C ASN A 108 -4.71 8.16 -3.28
N CYS A 109 -4.04 7.67 -4.32
CA CYS A 109 -4.66 7.36 -5.60
C CYS A 109 -5.35 5.98 -5.66
N CYS A 110 -5.29 5.19 -4.58
CA CYS A 110 -5.88 3.87 -4.57
C CYS A 110 -7.42 3.91 -4.66
N PRO A 111 -8.04 2.95 -5.36
CA PRO A 111 -9.49 2.93 -5.54
C PRO A 111 -10.21 2.68 -4.22
N VAL A 112 -11.21 3.52 -3.93
CA VAL A 112 -12.10 3.36 -2.78
C VAL A 112 -13.43 2.83 -3.26
N PHE A 113 -13.92 1.76 -2.64
CA PHE A 113 -15.19 1.14 -2.98
C PHE A 113 -16.21 1.38 -1.86
N THR A 114 -17.44 1.71 -2.25
CA THR A 114 -18.57 1.84 -1.33
C THR A 114 -19.55 0.70 -1.60
N CYS A 115 -19.89 -0.04 -0.53
CA CYS A 115 -20.76 -1.21 -0.56
C CYS A 115 -22.10 -0.94 0.13
N GLU A 116 -23.16 -1.60 -0.34
CA GLU A 116 -24.43 -1.68 0.39
C GLU A 116 -24.24 -2.40 1.75
N PRO A 117 -25.07 -2.11 2.77
CA PRO A 117 -24.96 -2.76 4.08
C PRO A 117 -24.95 -4.30 3.98
N GLY A 118 -23.90 -4.92 4.54
CA GLY A 118 -23.72 -6.37 4.55
C GLY A 118 -23.11 -6.96 3.27
N ALA A 119 -22.77 -6.15 2.27
CA ALA A 119 -21.98 -6.60 1.13
C ALA A 119 -20.47 -6.52 1.44
N VAL A 120 -19.73 -7.54 1.04
CA VAL A 120 -18.27 -7.65 1.24
C VAL A 120 -17.59 -7.71 -0.13
N LEU A 121 -16.43 -7.06 -0.23
CA LEU A 121 -15.56 -7.16 -1.40
C LEU A 121 -14.71 -8.43 -1.29
N GLU A 122 -14.84 -9.29 -2.28
CA GLU A 122 -13.98 -10.45 -2.45
C GLU A 122 -12.87 -10.08 -3.43
N TYR A 123 -11.64 -10.49 -3.12
CA TYR A 123 -10.48 -10.25 -3.97
C TYR A 123 -10.03 -11.57 -4.59
N PRO A 124 -9.53 -11.56 -5.84
CA PRO A 124 -8.96 -12.76 -6.44
C PRO A 124 -7.83 -13.34 -5.58
N ASP A 125 -7.79 -14.67 -5.46
CA ASP A 125 -6.64 -15.36 -4.87
C ASP A 125 -5.43 -15.18 -5.78
N ILE A 126 -4.53 -14.26 -5.40
CA ILE A 126 -3.22 -14.19 -6.02
C ILE A 126 -2.38 -15.30 -5.39
N ALA A 127 -1.75 -16.13 -6.22
CA ALA A 127 -0.69 -17.02 -5.75
C ALA A 127 0.34 -16.16 -5.00
N THR A 128 0.37 -16.29 -3.67
CA THR A 128 1.24 -15.50 -2.80
C THR A 128 2.69 -15.74 -3.21
N VAL A 129 3.30 -14.76 -3.87
CA VAL A 129 4.75 -14.60 -3.82
C VAL A 129 5.03 -14.24 -2.36
N GLU A 130 5.85 -15.04 -1.68
CA GLU A 130 5.98 -15.05 -0.22
C GLU A 130 6.06 -13.61 0.36
N PRO A 131 5.21 -13.25 1.34
CA PRO A 131 5.25 -11.93 1.95
C PRO A 131 6.61 -11.73 2.62
N VAL A 132 7.28 -10.63 2.27
CA VAL A 132 8.49 -10.20 2.96
C VAL A 132 8.12 -9.98 4.42
N LYS A 133 8.70 -10.79 5.31
CA LYS A 133 8.58 -10.59 6.76
C LYS A 133 9.11 -9.18 7.07
N GLU A 134 8.23 -8.30 7.55
CA GLU A 134 8.65 -7.00 8.08
C GLU A 134 9.59 -7.26 9.27
N ASP A 135 10.87 -6.97 9.07
CA ASP A 135 11.86 -6.98 10.14
C ASP A 135 11.48 -5.85 11.12
N VAL A 136 10.82 -6.25 12.22
CA VAL A 136 10.60 -5.42 13.40
C VAL A 136 11.94 -4.88 13.87
N THR A 137 12.05 -3.56 13.88
CA THR A 137 13.20 -2.80 14.37
C THR A 137 13.64 -3.29 15.75
N PRO A 138 14.95 -3.55 15.99
CA PRO A 138 15.41 -3.90 17.33
C PRO A 138 15.32 -2.66 18.23
N LYS A 139 14.51 -2.76 19.28
CA LYS A 139 14.48 -1.84 20.42
C LYS A 139 15.91 -1.68 20.98
N PRO A 140 16.41 -0.45 21.22
CA PRO A 140 17.71 -0.27 21.85
C PRO A 140 17.63 -0.82 23.28
N LYS A 141 18.58 -1.69 23.64
CA LYS A 141 18.80 -2.04 25.05
C LYS A 141 19.53 -0.87 25.72
N ALA A 142 18.90 -0.31 26.74
CA ALA A 142 19.55 0.49 27.77
C ALA A 142 20.31 -0.42 28.74
#